data_AF-A0A947VA94-F1
#
_entry.id   AF-A0A947VA94-F1
#
_cell.length_a   1.000
_cell.length_b   1.000
_cell.length_c   1.000
_cell.angle_alpha   90.00
_cell.angle_beta   90.00
_cell.angle_gamma   90.00
#
_symmetry.space_group_name_H-M   'P 1'
#
loop_
_entity.id
_entity.type
_entity.pdbx_description
1 polymer ?
#
loop_
_entity_poly.entity_id
_entity_poly.type
_entity_poly.pdbx_seq_one_letter_code
_entity_poly.pdbx_strand_id
1 'polypeptide(L)'
;IHHEAGLDCTTCHGALEDHALALLLAEKQAGKPGAQRLMQHLTPQGATPLAGIQPRTPWLQQPDCLTCHVNFGPPETDSAFNAWTTGADALYRNRHDDAGSIHCAGCHGSPHAEYPATNPYEKERDNFAPRQYQSNPYPLGANRNCKLCHTIDMDTDLHHPNSLNMMRNTRE
;
A
#
# COMPACT_ATOMS: atom_id res chain seq x y z
N ILE A 1 -2.37 10.58 -5.78
CA ILE A 1 -3.27 9.65 -6.49
C ILE A 1 -4.31 9.01 -5.57
N HIS A 2 -3.95 8.13 -4.62
CA HIS A 2 -4.95 7.46 -3.77
C HIS A 2 -5.86 8.45 -3.02
N HIS A 3 -5.28 9.46 -2.39
CA HIS A 3 -6.04 10.54 -1.72
C HIS A 3 -6.93 11.33 -2.69
N GLU A 4 -6.47 11.62 -3.91
CA GLU A 4 -7.24 12.35 -4.92
C GLU A 4 -8.39 11.50 -5.48
N ALA A 5 -8.26 10.17 -5.45
CA ALA A 5 -9.32 9.22 -5.75
C ALA A 5 -10.30 9.03 -4.58
N GLY A 6 -10.16 9.78 -3.48
CA GLY A 6 -11.03 9.70 -2.31
C GLY A 6 -10.74 8.51 -1.40
N LEU A 7 -9.59 7.84 -1.56
CA LEU A 7 -9.21 6.72 -0.71
C LEU A 7 -8.53 7.22 0.57
N ASP A 8 -8.81 6.53 1.67
CA ASP A 8 -8.25 6.85 2.99
C ASP A 8 -7.75 5.60 3.73
N CYS A 9 -7.46 5.73 5.02
CA CYS A 9 -6.97 4.61 5.82
C CYS A 9 -7.98 3.46 5.90
N THR A 10 -9.27 3.74 5.86
CA THR A 10 -10.33 2.72 5.98
C THR A 10 -10.49 1.90 4.71
N THR A 11 -10.15 2.49 3.56
CA THR A 11 -10.07 1.78 2.28
C THR A 11 -9.14 0.57 2.35
N CYS A 12 -7.97 0.73 2.97
CA CYS A 12 -6.97 -0.34 3.10
C CYS A 12 -7.17 -1.18 4.36
N HIS A 13 -7.49 -0.53 5.49
CA HIS A 13 -7.49 -1.18 6.81
C HIS A 13 -8.87 -1.55 7.33
N GLY A 14 -9.94 -1.15 6.66
CA GLY A 14 -11.31 -1.19 7.19
C GLY A 14 -11.59 -0.08 8.20
N ALA A 15 -12.84 0.01 8.65
CA ALA A 15 -13.20 0.88 9.77
C ALA A 15 -12.39 0.51 11.03
N LEU A 16 -12.28 1.44 11.99
CA LEU A 16 -11.43 1.26 13.17
C LEU A 16 -11.83 0.02 13.99
N GLU A 17 -13.14 -0.24 14.11
CA GLU A 17 -13.70 -1.41 14.77
C GLU A 17 -13.31 -2.69 14.03
N ASP A 18 -13.45 -2.72 12.71
CA ASP A 18 -13.12 -3.88 11.87
C ASP A 18 -11.61 -4.18 11.91
N HIS A 19 -10.79 -3.13 11.84
CA HIS A 19 -9.34 -3.19 12.01
C HIS A 19 -8.94 -3.79 13.37
N ALA A 20 -9.57 -3.30 14.45
CA ALA A 20 -9.32 -3.78 15.80
C ALA A 20 -9.80 -5.22 15.98
N LEU A 21 -10.97 -5.56 15.42
CA LEU A 21 -11.51 -6.92 15.43
C LEU A 21 -10.58 -7.90 14.71
N ALA A 22 -10.02 -7.54 13.56
CA ALA A 22 -9.05 -8.39 12.84
C ALA A 22 -7.82 -8.73 13.70
N LEU A 23 -7.30 -7.76 14.46
CA LEU A 23 -6.20 -7.99 15.41
C LEU A 23 -6.62 -8.86 16.58
N LEU A 24 -7.75 -8.52 17.23
CA LEU A 24 -8.25 -9.23 18.40
C LEU A 24 -8.66 -10.67 18.08
N LEU A 25 -9.15 -10.94 16.87
CA LEU A 25 -9.44 -12.29 16.39
C LEU A 25 -8.16 -13.14 16.37
N ALA A 26 -7.05 -12.60 15.88
CA ALA A 26 -5.76 -13.30 15.88
C ALA A 26 -5.26 -13.53 17.31
N GLU A 27 -5.42 -12.54 18.19
CA GLU A 27 -5.07 -12.68 19.60
C GLU A 27 -5.93 -13.70 20.35
N LYS A 28 -7.23 -13.76 20.04
CA LYS A 28 -8.15 -14.75 20.59
C LYS A 28 -7.76 -16.15 20.14
N GLN A 29 -7.40 -16.34 18.87
CA GLN A 29 -6.88 -17.61 18.33
C GLN A 29 -5.56 -18.02 19.00
N ALA A 30 -4.71 -17.06 19.35
CA ALA A 30 -3.50 -17.29 20.13
C ALA A 30 -3.76 -17.52 21.63
N GLY A 31 -5.02 -17.58 22.07
CA GLY A 31 -5.39 -17.87 23.46
C GLY A 31 -5.21 -16.69 24.42
N LYS A 32 -5.06 -15.45 23.94
CA LYS A 32 -4.91 -14.29 24.83
C LYS A 32 -6.24 -13.98 25.52
N PRO A 33 -6.33 -14.06 26.86
CA PRO A 33 -7.61 -13.96 27.58
C PRO A 33 -8.29 -12.59 27.45
N GLY A 34 -7.50 -11.53 27.23
CA GLY A 34 -8.02 -10.17 27.05
C GLY A 34 -8.79 -9.95 25.75
N ALA A 35 -8.53 -10.76 24.72
CA ALA A 35 -9.06 -10.52 23.38
C ALA A 35 -10.59 -10.63 23.34
N GLN A 36 -11.13 -11.72 23.89
CA GLN A 36 -12.59 -11.94 23.91
C GLN A 36 -13.34 -10.86 24.69
N ARG A 37 -12.77 -10.39 25.81
CA ARG A 37 -13.36 -9.30 26.60
C ARG A 37 -13.41 -8.00 25.81
N LEU A 38 -12.33 -7.64 25.11
CA LEU A 38 -12.27 -6.41 24.33
C LEU A 38 -13.21 -6.45 23.11
N MET A 39 -13.32 -7.61 22.46
CA MET A 39 -14.22 -7.79 21.31
C MET A 39 -15.70 -7.58 21.64
N GLN A 40 -16.14 -7.77 22.90
CA GLN A 40 -17.55 -7.59 23.31
C GLN A 40 -18.05 -6.14 23.15
N HIS A 41 -17.14 -5.18 23.04
CA HIS A 41 -17.45 -3.76 22.93
C HIS A 41 -17.29 -3.22 21.51
N LEU A 42 -17.00 -4.08 20.54
CA LEU A 42 -16.77 -3.68 19.15
C LEU A 42 -17.86 -4.27 18.26
N THR A 43 -18.49 -3.39 17.49
CA THR A 43 -19.49 -3.77 16.48
C THR A 43 -18.88 -3.54 15.10
N PRO A 44 -18.86 -4.55 14.21
CA PRO A 44 -18.41 -4.35 12.85
C PRO A 44 -19.13 -3.20 12.16
N GLN A 45 -18.41 -2.34 11.46
CA GLN A 45 -18.98 -1.15 10.80
C GLN A 45 -19.08 -1.32 9.28
N GLY A 46 -18.25 -2.17 8.66
CA GLY A 46 -18.26 -2.43 7.23
C GLY A 46 -19.29 -3.46 6.76
N ALA A 47 -19.23 -3.79 5.46
CA ALA A 47 -20.07 -4.83 4.86
C ALA A 47 -19.70 -6.25 5.33
N THR A 48 -18.53 -6.42 5.97
CA THR A 48 -18.04 -7.73 6.43
C THR A 48 -18.58 -8.00 7.84
N PRO A 49 -19.43 -9.03 8.04
CA PRO A 49 -19.86 -9.40 9.38
C PRO A 49 -18.69 -9.95 10.20
N LEU A 50 -18.80 -9.93 11.53
CA LEU A 50 -17.73 -10.40 12.44
C LEU A 50 -17.16 -11.78 12.06
N ALA A 51 -18.02 -12.72 11.67
CA ALA A 51 -17.61 -14.06 11.27
C ALA A 51 -16.80 -14.11 9.96
N GLY A 52 -16.91 -13.08 9.12
CA GLY A 52 -16.17 -12.93 7.86
C GLY A 52 -14.86 -12.16 7.99
N ILE A 53 -14.61 -11.50 9.13
CA ILE A 53 -13.35 -10.77 9.36
C ILE A 53 -12.21 -11.78 9.51
N GLN A 54 -11.22 -11.69 8.64
CA GLN A 54 -10.00 -12.47 8.63
C GLN A 54 -9.07 -11.95 9.73
N PRO A 55 -8.61 -12.84 10.63
CA PRO A 55 -7.62 -12.48 11.64
C PRO A 55 -6.31 -12.00 11.01
N ARG A 56 -5.64 -11.04 11.64
CA ARG A 56 -4.31 -10.60 11.22
C ARG A 56 -3.38 -10.34 12.39
N THR A 57 -2.10 -10.60 12.18
CA THR A 57 -1.03 -10.30 13.12
C THR A 57 -0.37 -8.97 12.75
N PRO A 58 -0.27 -8.00 13.68
CA PRO A 58 0.34 -6.71 13.36
C PRO A 58 1.80 -6.90 12.95
N TRP A 59 2.27 -6.08 12.02
CA TRP A 59 3.64 -6.11 11.49
C TRP A 59 4.05 -7.36 10.72
N LEU A 60 3.17 -8.36 10.59
CA LEU A 60 3.35 -9.54 9.72
C LEU A 60 2.30 -9.59 8.61
N GLN A 61 1.08 -9.15 8.91
CA GLN A 61 -0.08 -9.22 8.04
C GLN A 61 -0.71 -7.83 7.91
N GLN A 62 -0.49 -7.20 6.76
CA GLN A 62 -0.94 -5.86 6.44
C GLN A 62 -1.66 -5.85 5.08
N PRO A 63 -2.38 -4.76 4.74
CA PRO A 63 -2.92 -4.58 3.39
C PRO A 63 -1.79 -4.59 2.35
N ASP A 64 -2.13 -5.06 1.15
CA ASP A 64 -1.23 -5.15 0.01
C ASP A 64 -1.77 -4.30 -1.15
N CYS A 65 -0.89 -3.55 -1.80
CA CYS A 65 -1.23 -2.78 -3.00
C CYS A 65 -1.70 -3.69 -4.15
N LEU A 66 -1.19 -4.93 -4.22
CA LEU A 66 -1.61 -5.90 -5.22
C LEU A 66 -3.02 -6.47 -4.99
N THR A 67 -3.66 -6.18 -3.86
CA THR A 67 -5.08 -6.51 -3.66
C THR A 67 -5.96 -5.74 -4.65
N CYS A 68 -5.67 -4.45 -4.85
CA CYS A 68 -6.38 -3.64 -5.85
C CYS A 68 -5.68 -3.71 -7.21
N HIS A 69 -4.34 -3.62 -7.21
CA HIS A 69 -3.50 -3.60 -8.41
C HIS A 69 -3.05 -5.00 -8.83
N VAL A 70 -4.00 -5.88 -9.10
CA VAL A 70 -3.71 -7.26 -9.52
C VAL A 70 -2.82 -7.26 -10.76
N ASN A 71 -1.73 -8.04 -10.72
CA ASN A 71 -0.71 -8.09 -11.78
C ASN A 71 -0.16 -6.72 -12.19
N PHE A 72 -0.04 -5.78 -11.24
CA PHE A 72 0.41 -4.40 -11.49
C PHE A 72 -0.48 -3.64 -12.49
N GLY A 73 -1.73 -4.05 -12.62
CA GLY A 73 -2.72 -3.46 -13.51
C GLY A 73 -3.44 -2.24 -12.90
N PRO A 74 -4.36 -1.63 -13.67
CA PRO A 74 -5.35 -0.71 -13.12
C PRO A 74 -6.14 -1.36 -11.97
N PRO A 75 -6.58 -0.59 -10.96
CA PRO A 75 -7.25 -1.16 -9.81
C PRO A 75 -8.61 -1.76 -10.20
N GLU A 76 -8.88 -2.98 -9.73
CA GLU A 76 -10.15 -3.68 -9.97
C GLU A 76 -11.17 -3.48 -8.83
N THR A 77 -10.66 -3.14 -7.64
CA THR A 77 -11.44 -2.78 -6.45
C THR A 77 -10.83 -1.54 -5.80
N ASP A 78 -11.62 -0.86 -5.00
CA ASP A 78 -11.15 0.23 -4.16
C ASP A 78 -10.70 -0.24 -2.79
N SER A 79 -11.09 -1.41 -2.28
CA SER A 79 -10.75 -1.85 -0.91
C SER A 79 -9.71 -2.97 -0.85
N ALA A 80 -8.76 -2.82 0.06
CA ALA A 80 -7.82 -3.88 0.46
C ALA A 80 -8.14 -4.51 1.82
N PHE A 81 -9.26 -4.11 2.46
CA PHE A 81 -9.64 -4.67 3.74
C PHE A 81 -9.88 -6.18 3.63
N ASN A 82 -9.54 -6.91 4.70
CA ASN A 82 -9.74 -8.34 4.83
C ASN A 82 -8.85 -9.23 3.95
N ALA A 83 -7.93 -8.62 3.18
CA ALA A 83 -6.93 -9.29 2.37
C ALA A 83 -5.53 -8.95 2.91
N TRP A 84 -4.91 -9.91 3.57
CA TRP A 84 -3.66 -9.69 4.29
C TRP A 84 -2.48 -10.37 3.61
N THR A 85 -1.33 -9.71 3.65
CA THR A 85 -0.04 -10.34 3.31
C THR A 85 0.17 -11.61 4.11
N THR A 86 0.84 -12.60 3.52
CA THR A 86 1.10 -13.91 4.13
C THR A 86 2.16 -13.87 5.23
N GLY A 87 3.04 -12.87 5.24
CA GLY A 87 4.09 -12.72 6.23
C GLY A 87 5.00 -11.53 5.97
N ALA A 88 6.10 -11.46 6.74
CA ALA A 88 7.02 -10.31 6.76
C ALA A 88 7.62 -9.99 5.38
N ASP A 89 8.01 -10.99 4.60
CA ASP A 89 8.63 -10.78 3.28
C ASP A 89 7.65 -10.24 2.24
N ALA A 90 6.36 -10.54 2.43
CA ALA A 90 5.28 -10.04 1.58
C ALA A 90 4.88 -8.60 1.93
N LEU A 91 5.37 -8.01 3.02
CA LEU A 91 5.07 -6.61 3.35
C LEU A 91 5.69 -5.68 2.30
N TYR A 92 4.95 -4.67 1.84
CA TYR A 92 5.43 -3.65 0.91
C TYR A 92 6.82 -3.10 1.25
N ARG A 93 7.07 -2.82 2.54
CA ARG A 93 8.36 -2.27 3.02
C ARG A 93 9.56 -3.21 2.82
N ASN A 94 9.31 -4.51 2.69
CA ASN A 94 10.31 -5.56 2.56
C ASN A 94 10.30 -6.17 1.14
N ARG A 95 9.19 -6.06 0.42
CA ARG A 95 9.02 -6.57 -0.94
C ARG A 95 9.96 -5.85 -1.90
N HIS A 96 10.44 -6.61 -2.88
CA HIS A 96 11.25 -6.11 -3.98
C HIS A 96 10.46 -6.15 -5.29
N ASP A 97 10.99 -5.44 -6.26
CA ASP A 97 10.69 -5.61 -7.67
C ASP A 97 10.96 -7.07 -8.15
N ASP A 98 10.50 -7.41 -9.35
CA ASP A 98 10.63 -8.75 -9.94
C ASP A 98 12.09 -9.15 -10.20
N ALA A 99 12.99 -8.17 -10.36
CA ALA A 99 14.43 -8.38 -10.42
C ALA A 99 15.10 -8.58 -9.05
N GLY A 100 14.35 -8.47 -7.95
CA GLY A 100 14.85 -8.66 -6.59
C GLY A 100 15.91 -7.65 -6.15
N SER A 101 16.02 -6.52 -6.85
CA SER A 101 17.12 -5.56 -6.75
C SER A 101 16.74 -4.28 -6.01
N ILE A 102 15.46 -3.88 -6.06
CA ILE A 102 14.97 -2.62 -5.51
C ILE A 102 13.73 -2.88 -4.67
N HIS A 103 13.72 -2.40 -3.42
CA HIS A 103 12.51 -2.41 -2.60
C HIS A 103 11.43 -1.51 -3.21
N CYS A 104 10.16 -1.94 -3.15
CA CYS A 104 9.04 -1.15 -3.68
C CYS A 104 9.05 0.29 -3.16
N ALA A 105 9.35 0.45 -1.86
CA ALA A 105 9.43 1.74 -1.19
C ALA A 105 10.54 2.68 -1.73
N GLY A 106 11.60 2.11 -2.32
CA GLY A 106 12.68 2.88 -2.93
C GLY A 106 12.22 3.69 -4.13
N CYS A 107 11.27 3.16 -4.92
CA CYS A 107 10.70 3.86 -6.06
C CYS A 107 9.40 4.61 -5.71
N HIS A 108 8.54 3.98 -4.89
CA HIS A 108 7.17 4.44 -4.67
C HIS A 108 6.96 5.24 -3.37
N GLY A 109 7.94 5.32 -2.47
CA GLY A 109 7.80 6.03 -1.19
C GLY A 109 7.39 5.13 -0.02
N SER A 110 6.93 5.72 1.08
CA SER A 110 6.53 4.91 2.25
C SER A 110 5.07 4.42 2.12
N PRO A 111 4.65 3.32 2.77
CA PRO A 111 3.29 2.78 2.66
C PRO A 111 2.14 3.79 2.88
N HIS A 112 2.36 4.81 3.73
CA HIS A 112 1.36 5.85 4.03
C HIS A 112 1.70 7.20 3.41
N ALA A 113 2.71 7.25 2.55
CA ALA A 113 3.15 8.43 1.83
C ALA A 113 3.71 8.01 0.45
N GLU A 114 2.94 7.19 -0.27
CA GLU A 114 3.30 6.75 -1.61
C GLU A 114 3.18 7.90 -2.61
N TYR A 115 4.08 7.93 -3.59
CA TYR A 115 4.17 8.98 -4.57
C TYR A 115 3.05 8.87 -5.64
N PRO A 116 2.41 9.98 -6.03
CA PRO A 116 2.52 11.30 -5.43
C PRO A 116 1.66 11.37 -4.15
N ALA A 117 2.30 11.77 -3.03
CA ALA A 117 1.71 11.83 -1.70
C ALA A 117 1.05 13.19 -1.45
N THR A 118 -0.01 13.25 -0.65
CA THR A 118 -0.62 14.51 -0.22
C THR A 118 -0.42 14.68 1.27
N ASN A 119 0.18 15.81 1.66
CA ASN A 119 0.42 16.14 3.05
C ASN A 119 -0.23 17.48 3.39
N PRO A 120 -1.06 17.54 4.46
CA PRO A 120 -1.81 18.76 4.80
C PRO A 120 -0.93 19.90 5.33
N TYR A 121 0.29 19.61 5.78
CA TYR A 121 1.18 20.62 6.36
C TYR A 121 2.09 21.28 5.32
N GLU A 122 2.60 20.50 4.37
CA GLU A 122 3.49 21.00 3.30
C GLU A 122 3.39 20.05 2.10
N LYS A 123 3.06 20.59 0.92
CA LYS A 123 2.64 19.80 -0.25
C LYS A 123 3.73 18.86 -0.79
N GLU A 124 4.98 19.26 -0.66
CA GLU A 124 6.12 18.58 -1.28
C GLU A 124 6.96 17.80 -0.28
N ARG A 125 6.67 17.88 1.02
CA ARG A 125 7.41 17.19 2.08
C ARG A 125 7.57 15.71 1.79
N ASP A 126 6.47 15.06 1.45
CA ASP A 126 6.45 13.63 1.15
C ASP A 126 6.74 13.35 -0.34
N ASN A 127 6.90 14.37 -1.19
CA ASN A 127 7.29 14.23 -2.60
C ASN A 127 8.72 14.73 -2.87
N PHE A 128 9.49 15.01 -1.82
CA PHE A 128 10.77 15.72 -1.95
C PHE A 128 11.76 14.95 -2.83
N ALA A 129 11.90 13.63 -2.63
CA ALA A 129 12.81 12.81 -3.41
C ALA A 129 12.48 12.82 -4.92
N PRO A 130 11.26 12.49 -5.38
CA PRO A 130 10.96 12.54 -6.81
C PRO A 130 11.03 13.96 -7.38
N ARG A 131 10.64 14.99 -6.62
CA ARG A 131 10.82 16.39 -7.04
C ARG A 131 12.30 16.74 -7.25
N GLN A 132 13.18 16.33 -6.34
CA GLN A 132 14.61 16.60 -6.44
C GLN A 132 15.25 15.89 -7.64
N TYR A 133 14.89 14.62 -7.88
CA TYR A 133 15.61 13.78 -8.82
C TYR A 133 15.05 13.80 -10.25
N GLN A 134 13.76 14.09 -10.42
CA GLN A 134 13.10 14.05 -11.74
C GLN A 134 12.12 15.20 -11.99
N SER A 135 12.08 16.19 -11.09
CA SER A 135 11.26 17.41 -11.20
C SER A 135 9.76 17.17 -11.30
N ASN A 136 9.29 15.99 -10.91
CA ASN A 136 7.88 15.63 -10.85
C ASN A 136 7.61 14.80 -9.58
N PRO A 137 6.37 14.71 -9.08
CA PRO A 137 6.09 14.08 -7.79
C PRO A 137 5.80 12.57 -7.89
N TYR A 138 5.99 11.93 -9.04
CA TYR A 138 5.63 10.52 -9.26
C TYR A 138 6.73 9.55 -8.82
N PRO A 139 6.47 8.23 -8.77
CA PRO A 139 7.51 7.24 -8.48
C PRO A 139 8.81 7.46 -9.26
N LEU A 140 9.96 7.16 -8.65
CA LEU A 140 11.26 7.31 -9.31
C LEU A 140 11.31 6.42 -10.55
N GLY A 141 11.70 7.01 -11.69
CA GLY A 141 11.67 6.34 -13.00
C GLY A 141 10.34 6.48 -13.75
N ALA A 142 9.32 7.07 -13.16
CA ALA A 142 8.05 7.35 -13.83
C ALA A 142 8.24 8.15 -15.12
N ASN A 143 7.29 7.99 -16.05
CA ASN A 143 7.32 8.63 -17.37
C ASN A 143 8.57 8.26 -18.18
N ARG A 144 9.03 7.00 -18.06
CA ARG A 144 10.21 6.43 -18.74
C ARG A 144 11.52 7.14 -18.39
N ASN A 145 11.61 7.76 -17.22
CA ASN A 145 12.85 8.37 -16.76
C ASN A 145 13.81 7.34 -16.15
N CYS A 146 13.93 6.17 -16.77
CA CYS A 146 14.76 5.05 -16.31
C CYS A 146 16.24 5.42 -16.20
N LYS A 147 16.69 6.38 -17.03
CA LYS A 147 18.03 6.97 -16.98
C LYS A 147 18.40 7.60 -15.64
N LEU A 148 17.41 7.87 -14.77
CA LEU A 148 17.66 8.32 -13.41
C LEU A 148 18.56 7.34 -12.65
N CYS A 149 18.34 6.03 -12.82
CA CYS A 149 19.16 4.99 -12.20
C CYS A 149 20.14 4.37 -13.20
N HIS A 150 19.70 4.13 -14.44
CA HIS A 150 20.48 3.39 -15.43
C HIS A 150 21.51 4.26 -16.17
N THR A 151 21.45 5.59 -16.07
CA THR A 151 22.29 6.56 -16.80
C THR A 151 22.18 6.52 -18.32
N ILE A 152 21.37 5.61 -18.85
CA ILE A 152 21.01 5.44 -20.28
C ILE A 152 19.50 5.28 -20.41
N ASP A 153 18.99 5.49 -21.62
CA ASP A 153 17.58 5.21 -21.93
C ASP A 153 17.33 3.70 -21.92
N MET A 154 16.18 3.31 -21.37
CA MET A 154 15.73 1.92 -21.28
C MET A 154 14.37 1.80 -21.97
N ASP A 155 14.18 0.71 -22.71
CA ASP A 155 12.96 0.42 -23.47
C ASP A 155 12.26 -0.87 -23.03
N THR A 156 12.85 -1.58 -22.07
CA THR A 156 12.39 -2.88 -21.59
C THR A 156 12.03 -2.79 -20.12
N ASP A 157 10.92 -3.44 -19.78
CA ASP A 157 10.45 -3.56 -18.40
C ASP A 157 11.14 -4.74 -17.71
N LEU A 158 11.77 -4.50 -16.56
CA LEU A 158 12.45 -5.52 -15.74
C LEU A 158 12.02 -5.46 -14.27
N HIS A 159 11.55 -4.31 -13.79
CA HIS A 159 11.25 -4.11 -12.38
C HIS A 159 9.88 -4.69 -12.00
N HIS A 160 8.85 -4.47 -12.79
CA HIS A 160 7.57 -5.18 -12.68
C HIS A 160 6.74 -4.84 -13.91
N PRO A 161 5.83 -5.70 -14.39
CA PRO A 161 4.93 -5.38 -15.47
C PRO A 161 4.32 -3.98 -15.34
N ASN A 162 4.20 -3.27 -16.47
CA ASN A 162 3.63 -1.94 -16.58
C ASN A 162 4.51 -0.79 -16.03
N SER A 163 5.78 -1.01 -15.69
CA SER A 163 6.67 0.06 -15.21
C SER A 163 7.01 1.11 -16.29
N LEU A 164 6.94 0.73 -17.57
CA LEU A 164 7.14 1.63 -18.71
C LEU A 164 5.92 2.52 -19.06
N ASN A 165 4.81 2.34 -18.34
CA ASN A 165 3.61 3.12 -18.58
C ASN A 165 3.81 4.57 -18.12
N MET A 166 3.17 5.49 -18.84
CA MET A 166 3.13 6.88 -18.46
C MET A 166 2.14 7.08 -17.32
N MET A 167 2.46 8.01 -16.41
CA MET A 167 1.55 8.36 -15.32
C MET A 167 0.27 8.96 -15.89
N ARG A 168 -0.86 8.46 -15.41
CA ARG A 168 -2.19 8.99 -15.73
C ARG A 168 -2.58 10.01 -14.65
N ASN A 169 -3.53 10.90 -14.97
CA ASN A 169 -4.06 11.90 -14.03
C ASN A 169 -2.95 12.77 -13.40
N THR A 170 -2.14 13.39 -14.26
CA THR A 170 -1.00 14.18 -13.82
C THR A 170 -1.42 15.45 -13.09
N ARG A 171 -0.75 15.74 -11.98
CA ARG A 171 -0.74 17.04 -11.30
C ARG A 171 0.60 17.75 -11.49
N GLU A 172 0.55 19.09 -11.47
CA GLU A 172 1.72 19.97 -11.55
C GLU A 172 2.54 19.95 -10.25
#